data_AF-A0A9Q2EUM2-F1
#
_entry.id   AF-A0A9Q2EUM2-F1
#
_cell.length_a   1.000
_cell.length_b   1.000
_cell.length_c   1.000
_cell.angle_alpha   90.00
_cell.angle_beta   90.00
_cell.angle_gamma   90.00
#
_symmetry.space_group_name_H-M   'P 1'
#
loop_
_entity.id
_entity.type
_entity.pdbx_description
1 polymer ?
#
loop_
_entity_poly.entity_id
_entity_poly.type
_entity_poly.pdbx_seq_one_letter_code
_entity_poly.pdbx_strand_id
1 'polypeptide(L)'
;MNKNIDHVPTLTLPLILIENSNGYSSQTRERKKIDISGFPEEIGAYVIRYQQHPIPRLIGTSPILKIGCTTDSFRKRFKNYNHQSDMTTPDVDLYEKLSLRTQKTNIRIMYFLSHHKHQDEIVIDFYFSTLDEPKSLEYKLIKNYMESHGELPPLNFGMK
;
A
#
# COMPACT_ATOMS: atom_id res chain seq x y z
N MET A 1 14.99 15.21 -24.36
CA MET A 1 15.55 15.42 -23.01
C MET A 1 14.44 15.18 -21.99
N ASN A 2 14.30 13.93 -21.52
CA ASN A 2 13.39 13.62 -20.42
C ASN A 2 14.04 14.12 -19.14
N LYS A 3 13.60 15.29 -18.65
CA LYS A 3 13.79 15.62 -17.24
C LYS A 3 12.89 14.65 -16.47
N ASN A 4 13.46 13.52 -16.04
CA ASN A 4 12.91 12.79 -14.91
C ASN A 4 12.89 13.80 -13.77
N ILE A 5 11.73 14.39 -13.52
CA ILE A 5 11.48 15.07 -12.26
C ILE A 5 11.50 13.91 -11.28
N ASP A 6 12.65 13.73 -10.61
CA ASP A 6 12.75 12.82 -9.48
C ASP A 6 11.67 13.27 -8.50
N HIS A 7 10.57 12.53 -8.47
CA HIS A 7 9.55 12.70 -7.47
C HIS A 7 10.15 12.18 -6.19
N VAL A 8 10.87 13.06 -5.50
CA VAL A 8 11.37 12.82 -4.14
C VAL A 8 10.15 12.82 -3.22
N PRO A 9 9.95 11.77 -2.40
CA PRO A 9 8.85 11.75 -1.47
C PRO A 9 8.99 12.86 -0.44
N THR A 10 7.86 13.43 -0.03
CA THR A 10 7.81 14.45 1.03
C THR A 10 8.14 13.83 2.39
N LEU A 11 7.71 12.59 2.60
CA LEU A 11 7.90 11.84 3.83
C LEU A 11 7.99 10.35 3.53
N THR A 12 8.91 9.64 4.17
CA THR A 12 8.97 8.18 4.13
C THR A 12 8.81 7.63 5.54
N LEU A 13 7.90 6.69 5.75
CA LEU A 13 7.65 6.04 7.04
C LEU A 13 7.67 4.51 6.91
N PRO A 14 8.03 3.76 7.96
CA PRO A 14 7.88 2.32 7.97
C PRO A 14 6.40 1.90 7.96
N LEU A 15 6.08 0.83 7.23
CA LEU A 15 4.75 0.21 7.19
C LEU A 15 4.74 -1.04 8.07
N ILE A 16 4.37 -0.85 9.33
CA ILE A 16 4.39 -1.91 10.34
C ILE A 16 2.97 -2.36 10.72
N LEU A 17 2.83 -3.66 10.97
CA LEU A 17 1.65 -4.23 11.60
C LEU A 17 1.85 -4.30 13.11
N ILE A 18 0.90 -3.75 13.86
CA ILE A 18 0.84 -3.80 15.32
C ILE A 18 -0.35 -4.64 15.77
N GLU A 19 -0.26 -5.16 17.00
CA GLU A 19 -1.35 -5.91 17.63
C GLU A 19 -2.61 -5.06 17.79
N ASN A 20 -3.78 -5.69 17.69
CA ASN A 20 -5.06 -5.04 17.95
C ASN A 20 -5.53 -5.26 19.39
N SER A 21 -4.66 -4.98 20.38
CA SER A 21 -4.89 -5.23 21.81
C SER A 21 -6.21 -4.66 22.35
N ASN A 22 -6.66 -3.53 21.81
CA ASN A 22 -7.93 -2.88 22.18
C ASN A 22 -9.17 -3.45 21.47
N GLY A 23 -9.05 -4.61 20.81
CA GLY A 23 -10.17 -5.32 20.19
C GLY A 23 -11.26 -5.69 21.21
N TYR A 24 -12.53 -5.56 20.80
CA TYR A 24 -13.67 -5.84 21.68
C TYR A 24 -13.76 -7.33 22.08
N SER A 25 -13.57 -8.23 21.11
CA SER A 25 -13.56 -9.69 21.33
C SER A 25 -12.15 -10.28 21.25
N SER A 26 -11.95 -11.49 21.78
CA SER A 26 -10.70 -12.25 21.64
C SER A 26 -10.29 -12.41 20.17
N GLN A 27 -11.23 -12.83 19.32
CA GLN A 27 -11.06 -12.94 17.86
C GLN A 27 -10.63 -11.61 17.20
N THR A 28 -11.02 -10.46 17.77
CA THR A 28 -10.63 -9.15 17.25
C THR A 28 -9.23 -8.75 17.72
N ARG A 29 -8.80 -9.23 18.90
CA ARG A 29 -7.46 -8.97 19.46
C ARG A 29 -6.37 -9.79 18.80
N GLU A 30 -6.71 -10.96 18.25
CA GLU A 30 -5.81 -11.80 17.43
C GLU A 30 -5.43 -11.15 16.09
N ARG A 31 -6.17 -10.14 15.66
CA ARG A 31 -5.91 -9.40 14.42
C ARG A 31 -4.77 -8.40 14.61
N LYS A 32 -4.12 -8.06 13.52
CA LYS A 32 -3.12 -7.00 13.42
C LYS A 32 -3.65 -5.87 12.55
N LYS A 33 -3.13 -4.67 12.77
CA LYS A 33 -3.50 -3.46 12.02
C LYS A 33 -2.23 -2.70 11.67
N ILE A 34 -2.28 -1.95 10.57
CA ILE A 34 -1.26 -0.98 10.24
C ILE A 34 -1.21 0.08 11.34
N ASP A 35 -0.02 0.35 11.87
CA ASP A 35 0.19 1.52 12.73
C ASP A 35 0.10 2.79 11.88
N ILE A 36 -0.83 3.66 12.26
CA ILE A 36 -1.12 4.92 11.57
C ILE A 36 -0.86 6.15 12.47
N SER A 37 -0.29 5.95 13.66
CA SER A 37 -0.10 7.00 14.67
C SER A 37 0.69 8.20 14.14
N GLY A 38 1.72 7.94 13.32
CA GLY A 38 2.54 8.95 12.66
C GLY A 38 2.10 9.34 11.25
N PHE A 39 0.97 8.82 10.75
CA PHE A 39 0.60 9.06 9.35
C PHE A 39 0.03 10.47 9.15
N PRO A 40 0.42 11.15 8.05
CA PRO A 40 -0.03 12.50 7.73
C PRO A 40 -1.55 12.60 7.54
N GLU A 41 -2.11 13.78 7.80
CA GLU A 41 -3.52 14.11 7.53
C GLU A 41 -3.72 14.79 6.17
N GLU A 42 -2.62 14.98 5.45
CA GLU A 42 -2.57 15.50 4.10
C GLU A 42 -3.11 14.46 3.09
N ILE A 43 -3.35 14.95 1.88
CA ILE A 43 -3.79 14.17 0.73
C ILE A 43 -2.67 14.06 -0.30
N GLY A 44 -2.83 13.16 -1.26
CA GLY A 44 -1.88 12.99 -2.35
C GLY A 44 -1.67 11.54 -2.75
N ALA A 45 -0.50 11.26 -3.31
CA ALA A 45 -0.12 9.92 -3.74
C ALA A 45 0.81 9.25 -2.71
N TYR A 46 0.83 7.93 -2.71
CA TYR A 46 1.72 7.14 -1.88
C TYR A 46 2.26 5.94 -2.64
N VAL A 47 3.46 5.50 -2.27
CA VAL A 47 4.11 4.31 -2.81
C VAL A 47 4.48 3.38 -1.66
N ILE A 48 3.95 2.15 -1.69
CA ILE A 48 4.37 1.06 -0.79
C ILE A 48 5.48 0.30 -1.50
N ARG A 49 6.62 0.12 -0.86
CA ARG A 49 7.78 -0.58 -1.45
C ARG A 49 8.63 -1.25 -0.38
N TYR A 50 9.46 -2.20 -0.79
CA TYR A 50 10.60 -2.60 0.04
C TYR A 50 11.60 -1.44 0.15
N GLN A 51 12.29 -1.35 1.29
CA GLN A 51 13.22 -0.25 1.54
C GLN A 51 14.42 -0.30 0.58
N GLN A 52 14.96 -1.50 0.37
CA GLN A 52 16.16 -1.79 -0.42
C GLN A 52 15.98 -2.99 -1.35
N HIS A 53 15.14 -3.97 -1.00
CA HIS A 53 15.03 -5.23 -1.73
C HIS A 53 14.39 -5.03 -3.12
N PRO A 54 15.13 -5.29 -4.22
CA PRO A 54 14.59 -5.19 -5.55
C PRO A 54 13.78 -6.45 -5.90
N ILE A 55 12.60 -6.27 -6.49
CA ILE A 55 11.77 -7.38 -6.97
C ILE A 55 11.96 -7.50 -8.49
N PRO A 56 12.21 -8.70 -9.04
CA PRO A 56 12.22 -8.91 -10.48
C PRO A 56 10.91 -8.47 -11.15
N ARG A 57 11.04 -7.84 -12.32
CA ARG A 57 9.93 -7.37 -13.15
C ARG A 57 10.07 -7.90 -14.57
N LEU A 58 9.04 -7.70 -15.40
CA LEU A 58 9.13 -8.00 -16.84
C LEU A 58 10.34 -7.31 -17.48
N ILE A 59 10.60 -6.05 -17.08
CA ILE A 59 11.81 -5.30 -17.46
C ILE A 59 12.52 -4.82 -16.20
N GLY A 60 13.73 -5.33 -15.97
CA GLY A 60 14.60 -4.94 -14.86
C GLY A 60 14.08 -5.37 -13.49
N THR A 61 14.26 -4.52 -12.50
CA THR A 61 13.84 -4.77 -11.12
C THR A 61 13.23 -3.52 -10.49
N SER A 62 12.32 -3.68 -9.54
CA SER A 62 11.75 -2.56 -8.78
C SER A 62 11.37 -2.97 -7.36
N PRO A 63 11.65 -2.16 -6.32
CA PRO A 63 11.19 -2.45 -4.96
C PRO A 63 9.69 -2.15 -4.76
N ILE A 64 9.04 -1.46 -5.71
CA ILE A 64 7.68 -0.95 -5.56
C ILE A 64 6.65 -2.08 -5.60
N LEU A 65 5.73 -2.06 -4.63
CA LEU A 65 4.66 -3.03 -4.44
C LEU A 65 3.29 -2.46 -4.83
N LYS A 66 3.01 -1.21 -4.43
CA LYS A 66 1.75 -0.50 -4.68
C LYS A 66 2.02 0.97 -4.91
N ILE A 67 1.33 1.58 -5.87
CA ILE A 67 1.21 3.04 -6.02
C ILE A 67 -0.27 3.39 -5.88
N GLY A 68 -0.64 4.31 -5.00
CA GLY A 68 -2.03 4.72 -4.78
C GLY A 68 -2.18 6.22 -4.54
N CYS A 69 -3.41 6.72 -4.49
CA CYS A 69 -3.70 8.05 -3.93
C CYS A 69 -4.84 8.07 -2.91
N THR A 70 -5.03 9.24 -2.30
CA THR A 70 -6.21 9.59 -1.50
C THR A 70 -6.51 11.09 -1.60
N THR A 71 -7.79 11.42 -1.60
CA THR A 71 -8.32 12.80 -1.55
C THR A 71 -8.89 13.16 -0.17
N ASP A 72 -8.87 12.24 0.81
CA ASP A 72 -9.42 12.47 2.15
C ASP A 72 -8.33 12.78 3.17
N SER A 73 -7.47 11.79 3.44
CA SER A 73 -6.17 11.93 4.11
C SER A 73 -5.42 10.61 4.05
N PHE A 74 -4.08 10.63 4.12
CA PHE A 74 -3.30 9.40 4.20
C PHE A 74 -3.70 8.56 5.43
N ARG A 75 -3.84 9.18 6.61
CA ARG A 75 -4.31 8.48 7.80
C ARG A 75 -5.66 7.78 7.58
N LYS A 76 -6.66 8.45 6.98
CA LYS A 76 -7.96 7.84 6.66
C LYS A 76 -7.83 6.70 5.63
N ARG A 77 -6.99 6.85 4.60
CA ARG A 77 -6.78 5.81 3.58
C ARG A 77 -6.22 4.52 4.18
N PHE A 78 -5.26 4.63 5.08
CA PHE A 78 -4.65 3.48 5.76
C PHE A 78 -5.51 2.95 6.90
N LYS A 79 -6.30 3.80 7.57
CA LYS A 79 -7.40 3.34 8.44
C LYS A 79 -8.41 2.48 7.67
N ASN A 80 -8.71 2.80 6.41
CA ASN A 80 -9.58 1.97 5.58
C ASN A 80 -8.96 0.60 5.24
N TYR A 81 -7.63 0.50 5.12
CA TYR A 81 -6.97 -0.82 5.03
C TYR A 81 -7.23 -1.65 6.30
N ASN A 82 -7.15 -1.03 7.48
CA ASN A 82 -7.40 -1.70 8.76
C ASN A 82 -8.83 -2.25 8.94
N HIS A 83 -9.81 -1.82 8.14
CA HIS A 83 -11.13 -2.46 8.09
C HIS A 83 -11.09 -3.91 7.59
N GLN A 84 -9.99 -4.33 6.96
CA GLN A 84 -9.73 -5.71 6.53
C GLN A 84 -8.69 -6.40 7.43
N SER A 85 -8.56 -5.99 8.70
CA SER A 85 -7.61 -6.58 9.66
C SER A 85 -7.89 -8.05 9.99
N ASP A 86 -9.09 -8.56 9.69
CA ASP A 86 -9.37 -9.99 9.76
C ASP A 86 -8.52 -10.81 8.77
N MET A 87 -7.99 -10.18 7.71
CA MET A 87 -7.06 -10.82 6.78
C MET A 87 -5.69 -11.12 7.38
N THR A 88 -5.41 -10.74 8.63
CA THR A 88 -4.11 -11.00 9.27
C THR A 88 -4.09 -12.25 10.16
N THR A 89 -5.20 -12.99 10.24
CA THR A 89 -5.29 -14.21 11.05
C THR A 89 -4.74 -15.42 10.27
N PRO A 90 -4.07 -16.39 10.92
CA PRO A 90 -3.36 -17.48 10.23
C PRO A 90 -4.18 -18.29 9.22
N ASP A 91 -5.45 -18.58 9.52
CA ASP A 91 -6.27 -19.52 8.73
C ASP A 91 -7.16 -18.84 7.67
N VAL A 92 -6.80 -17.63 7.21
CA VAL A 92 -7.64 -16.91 6.27
C VAL A 92 -7.45 -17.39 4.82
N ASP A 93 -8.53 -17.80 4.17
CA ASP A 93 -8.55 -18.11 2.74
C ASP A 93 -8.69 -16.82 1.92
N LEU A 94 -7.61 -16.41 1.27
CA LEU A 94 -7.60 -15.20 0.43
C LEU A 94 -8.60 -15.28 -0.73
N TYR A 95 -8.70 -16.41 -1.42
CA TYR A 95 -9.54 -16.55 -2.61
C TYR A 95 -11.02 -16.51 -2.25
N GLU A 96 -11.40 -17.17 -1.16
CA GLU A 96 -12.75 -17.09 -0.61
C GLU A 96 -13.10 -15.62 -0.32
N LYS A 97 -12.26 -14.89 0.44
CA LYS A 97 -12.53 -13.48 0.78
C LYS A 97 -12.59 -12.57 -0.44
N LEU A 98 -11.75 -12.80 -1.46
CA LEU A 98 -11.76 -12.03 -2.70
C LEU A 98 -13.00 -12.27 -3.58
N SER A 99 -13.68 -13.42 -3.41
CA SER A 99 -14.94 -13.70 -4.12
C SER A 99 -16.14 -13.01 -3.46
N LEU A 100 -16.11 -12.83 -2.14
CA LEU A 100 -17.23 -12.29 -1.35
C LEU A 100 -17.21 -10.76 -1.19
N ARG A 101 -16.04 -10.12 -1.31
CA ARG A 101 -15.85 -8.71 -0.91
C ARG A 101 -15.51 -7.78 -2.07
N THR A 102 -15.95 -6.54 -1.94
CA THR A 102 -15.75 -5.49 -2.95
C THR A 102 -14.38 -4.80 -2.86
N GLN A 103 -13.83 -4.63 -1.64
CA GLN A 103 -12.56 -3.91 -1.42
C GLN A 103 -11.33 -4.81 -1.62
N LYS A 104 -11.20 -5.41 -2.80
CA LYS A 104 -10.17 -6.42 -3.13
C LYS A 104 -8.74 -5.95 -2.89
N THR A 105 -8.43 -4.68 -3.17
CA THR A 105 -7.08 -4.11 -2.92
C THR A 105 -6.76 -4.06 -1.44
N ASN A 106 -7.71 -3.67 -0.60
CA ASN A 106 -7.48 -3.60 0.85
C ASN A 106 -7.24 -4.99 1.44
N ILE A 107 -8.00 -5.99 0.97
CA ILE A 107 -7.85 -7.40 1.35
C ILE A 107 -6.46 -7.90 1.01
N ARG A 108 -6.01 -7.69 -0.24
CA ARG A 108 -4.69 -8.13 -0.70
C ARG A 108 -3.55 -7.48 0.07
N ILE A 109 -3.65 -6.19 0.37
CA ILE A 109 -2.62 -5.48 1.14
C ILE A 109 -2.52 -6.05 2.55
N MET A 110 -3.63 -6.17 3.28
CA MET A 110 -3.59 -6.70 4.65
C MET A 110 -3.13 -8.16 4.70
N TYR A 111 -3.56 -8.98 3.73
CA TYR A 111 -3.08 -10.35 3.60
C TYR A 111 -1.59 -10.41 3.29
N PHE A 112 -1.12 -9.62 2.31
CA PHE A 112 0.29 -9.58 1.92
C PHE A 112 1.19 -9.21 3.10
N LEU A 113 0.85 -8.14 3.83
CA LEU A 113 1.63 -7.64 4.96
C LEU A 113 1.73 -8.62 6.15
N SER A 114 0.80 -9.58 6.25
CA SER A 114 0.73 -10.48 7.42
C SER A 114 1.23 -11.90 7.14
N HIS A 115 1.06 -12.39 5.91
CA HIS A 115 1.30 -13.80 5.60
C HIS A 115 2.53 -14.05 4.74
N HIS A 116 3.11 -13.02 4.13
CA HIS A 116 4.33 -13.20 3.33
C HIS A 116 5.56 -13.01 4.20
N LYS A 117 6.53 -13.92 4.07
CA LYS A 117 7.86 -13.70 4.61
C LYS A 117 8.54 -12.60 3.82
N HIS A 118 8.53 -11.38 4.36
CA HIS A 118 9.18 -10.23 3.76
C HIS A 118 10.70 -10.40 3.79
N GLN A 119 11.35 -10.10 2.67
CA GLN A 119 12.81 -10.17 2.52
C GLN A 119 13.50 -8.91 3.07
N ASP A 120 12.73 -7.87 3.38
CA ASP A 120 13.19 -6.54 3.74
C ASP A 120 12.05 -5.76 4.40
N GLU A 121 12.40 -4.64 5.04
CA GLU A 121 11.45 -3.69 5.59
C GLU A 121 10.57 -3.11 4.48
N ILE A 122 9.29 -2.92 4.78
CA ILE A 122 8.35 -2.24 3.89
C ILE A 122 8.17 -0.82 4.40
N VAL A 123 8.30 0.14 3.48
CA VAL A 123 8.11 1.56 3.74
C VAL A 123 7.00 2.13 2.86
N ILE A 124 6.48 3.28 3.28
CA ILE A 124 5.57 4.10 2.51
C ILE A 124 6.22 5.44 2.25
N ASP A 125 6.31 5.80 0.98
CA ASP A 125 6.66 7.13 0.51
C ASP A 125 5.37 7.93 0.30
N PHE A 126 5.26 9.10 0.91
CA PHE A 126 4.14 10.03 0.76
C PHE A 126 4.51 11.22 -0.12
N TYR A 127 3.64 11.52 -1.08
CA TYR A 127 3.75 12.63 -2.02
C TYR A 127 2.57 13.57 -1.80
N PHE A 128 2.82 14.70 -1.13
CA PHE A 128 1.75 15.62 -0.77
C PHE A 128 1.22 16.37 -2.00
N SER A 129 -0.07 16.67 -1.97
CA SER A 129 -0.81 17.24 -3.08
C SER A 129 -1.81 18.29 -2.60
N THR A 130 -2.21 19.17 -3.51
CA THR A 130 -3.46 19.96 -3.38
C THR A 130 -4.67 19.08 -3.71
N LEU A 131 -5.91 19.55 -3.47
CA LEU A 131 -7.16 18.78 -3.59
C LEU A 131 -7.39 18.17 -4.98
N ASP A 132 -7.01 18.91 -6.02
CA ASP A 132 -7.35 18.57 -7.41
C ASP A 132 -6.32 17.67 -8.11
N GLU A 133 -5.20 17.39 -7.44
CA GLU A 133 -4.03 16.73 -8.03
C GLU A 133 -3.71 15.27 -7.59
N PRO A 134 -4.29 14.63 -6.54
CA PRO A 134 -3.81 13.32 -6.08
C PRO A 134 -3.88 12.23 -7.16
N LYS A 135 -4.93 12.25 -7.98
CA LYS A 135 -5.11 11.32 -9.10
C LYS A 135 -4.11 11.57 -10.23
N SER A 136 -3.80 12.83 -10.51
CA SER A 136 -2.80 13.21 -11.51
C SER A 136 -1.40 12.79 -11.07
N LEU A 137 -1.09 12.89 -9.78
CA LEU A 137 0.16 12.39 -9.19
C LEU A 137 0.25 10.86 -9.25
N GLU A 138 -0.80 10.14 -8.84
CA GLU A 138 -0.85 8.68 -8.99
C GLU A 138 -0.67 8.25 -10.44
N TYR A 139 -1.37 8.89 -11.38
CA TYR A 139 -1.24 8.59 -12.80
C TYR A 139 0.19 8.77 -13.29
N LYS A 140 0.86 9.88 -12.95
CA LYS A 140 2.27 10.12 -13.33
C LYS A 140 3.20 9.04 -12.77
N LEU A 141 3.07 8.71 -11.49
CA LEU A 141 3.89 7.67 -10.84
C LEU A 141 3.67 6.29 -11.49
N ILE A 142 2.41 5.91 -11.75
CA ILE A 142 2.07 4.65 -12.40
C ILE A 142 2.56 4.61 -13.84
N LYS A 143 2.40 5.70 -14.60
CA LYS A 143 2.90 5.82 -15.97
C LYS A 143 4.41 5.62 -16.01
N ASN A 144 5.17 6.33 -15.17
CA ASN A 144 6.63 6.20 -15.11
C ASN A 144 7.05 4.76 -14.76
N TYR A 145 6.35 4.13 -13.81
CA TYR A 145 6.60 2.73 -13.45
C TYR A 145 6.34 1.79 -14.63
N MET A 146 5.19 1.95 -15.30
CA MET A 146 4.78 1.12 -16.43
C MET A 146 5.74 1.25 -17.61
N GLU A 147 6.17 2.48 -17.93
CA GLU A 147 7.16 2.75 -18.98
C GLU A 147 8.53 2.13 -18.67
N SER A 148 8.90 2.04 -17.39
CA SER A 148 10.19 1.48 -16.95
C SER A 148 10.20 -0.04 -16.85
N HIS A 149 9.05 -0.65 -16.51
CA HIS A 149 8.98 -2.06 -16.13
C HIS A 149 8.10 -2.93 -17.02
N GLY A 150 7.29 -2.32 -17.90
CA GLY A 150 6.41 -3.05 -18.82
C GLY A 150 5.20 -3.71 -18.14
N GLU A 151 4.96 -3.43 -16.86
CA GLU A 151 3.82 -3.95 -16.08
C GLU A 151 3.42 -2.98 -14.96
N LEU A 152 2.27 -3.24 -14.31
CA LEU A 152 1.85 -2.53 -13.10
C LEU A 152 2.57 -3.06 -11.85
N PRO A 153 2.65 -2.28 -10.76
CA PRO A 153 3.10 -2.82 -9.47
C PRO A 153 2.26 -4.03 -9.03
N PRO A 154 2.85 -5.00 -8.33
CA PRO A 154 2.21 -6.29 -8.08
C PRO A 154 0.93 -6.20 -7.25
N LEU A 155 0.71 -5.13 -6.48
CA LEU A 155 -0.53 -4.92 -5.71
C LEU A 155 -1.49 -3.91 -6.36
N ASN A 156 -1.18 -3.37 -7.56
CA ASN A 156 -2.08 -2.54 -8.38
C ASN A 156 -2.99 -3.40 -9.28
N PHE A 157 -3.66 -4.40 -8.72
CA PHE A 157 -4.55 -5.28 -9.49
C PHE A 157 -5.80 -4.57 -10.00
N GLY A 158 -6.12 -4.79 -11.28
CA GLY A 158 -7.43 -4.43 -11.84
C GLY A 158 -7.67 -2.94 -11.99
N MET A 159 -6.61 -2.15 -12.21
CA MET A 159 -6.78 -0.83 -12.80
C MET A 159 -7.43 -1.04 -14.17
N LYS A 160 -8.70 -0.63 -14.27
CA LYS A 160 -9.44 -0.58 -15.52
C LYS A 160 -9.08 0.69 -16.28
#